data_AF-A0A9W9XGW2-F1
#
_entry.id   AF-A0A9W9XGW2-F1
#
_cell.length_a   1.000
_cell.length_b   1.000
_cell.length_c   1.000
_cell.angle_alpha   90.00
_cell.angle_beta   90.00
_cell.angle_gamma   90.00
#
_symmetry.space_group_name_H-M   'P 1'
#
loop_
_entity.id
_entity.type
_entity.pdbx_description
1 polymer ?
#
loop_
_entity_poly.entity_id
_entity_poly.type
_entity_poly.pdbx_seq_one_letter_code
_entity_poly.pdbx_strand_id
1 'polypeptide(L)'
;MSVRRASHAGSWYSDSARTLSRQLDDWLDQVPDALDQVGSIPVPGGRVIIAPHAGYAYSGPCAAFAYKALDLSKAKRIFILGPSHHYPLSTLALPQVTSYETPLSDEPLPLDTDLISELLTKAATKPNGTTLRFTTMSRSVDEDEHSIEMQLPYLHRLLQVQLPNTPTAQYPPLVPIMVGSTSAATEQAFGTLLAPYLADEENAFVISSDFCHWGLRFRYTYYVPQAPSPGPSLPLSSSDLPQPGADLDDAAEHIDSVCTGHHLQRRDRIPGSGPAIHESISAFDLATMTAISTGSTETFLDAIERTGNTVCGRHPIGVIMAAFESVTKSSSGSKNGLFHFLRYERSSDAVDVADSSVSYVAAVAAL
;
A
#
# COMPACT_ATOMS: atom_id res chain seq x y z
N MET A 1 -15.35 15.01 -21.93
CA MET A 1 -14.49 14.13 -21.10
C MET A 1 -14.94 14.30 -19.66
N SER A 2 -15.20 13.20 -18.94
CA SER A 2 -15.64 13.21 -17.53
C SER A 2 -14.40 13.21 -16.63
N VAL A 3 -14.35 14.10 -15.64
CA VAL A 3 -13.21 14.29 -14.73
C VAL A 3 -13.63 13.93 -13.31
N ARG A 4 -12.79 13.21 -12.56
CA ARG A 4 -12.95 12.97 -11.11
C ARG A 4 -12.35 14.14 -10.34
N ARG A 5 -13.12 14.75 -9.44
CA ARG A 5 -12.65 15.84 -8.58
C ARG A 5 -11.72 15.34 -7.48
N ALA A 6 -10.90 16.25 -6.97
CA ALA A 6 -10.16 16.07 -5.71
C ALA A 6 -11.12 16.28 -4.52
N SER A 7 -12.03 15.33 -4.30
CA SER A 7 -13.13 15.43 -3.32
C SER A 7 -12.69 15.43 -1.86
N HIS A 8 -11.46 14.98 -1.56
CA HIS A 8 -10.89 14.92 -0.21
C HIS A 8 -9.91 16.06 0.08
N ALA A 9 -9.63 16.91 -0.91
CA ALA A 9 -8.85 18.14 -0.72
C ALA A 9 -9.55 19.08 0.29
N GLY A 10 -8.76 19.72 1.14
CA GLY A 10 -9.24 20.62 2.20
C GLY A 10 -9.62 19.89 3.50
N SER A 11 -9.60 18.55 3.53
CA SER A 11 -9.86 17.76 4.73
C SER A 11 -8.76 16.71 5.00
N TRP A 12 -8.45 15.85 4.04
CA TRP A 12 -7.42 14.82 4.19
C TRP A 12 -6.02 15.34 3.84
N TYR A 13 -5.95 16.34 2.98
CA TYR A 13 -4.75 17.07 2.59
C TYR A 13 -5.13 18.51 2.21
N SER A 14 -4.14 19.40 2.12
CA SER A 14 -4.38 20.81 1.79
C SER A 14 -4.95 20.98 0.37
N ASP A 15 -6.03 21.76 0.22
CA ASP A 15 -6.56 22.22 -1.07
C ASP A 15 -5.78 23.40 -1.67
N SER A 16 -4.90 24.03 -0.88
CA SER A 16 -3.99 25.06 -1.37
C SER A 16 -2.80 24.42 -2.09
N ALA A 17 -2.70 24.62 -3.41
CA ALA A 17 -1.58 24.18 -4.26
C ALA A 17 -0.21 24.45 -3.62
N ARG A 18 0.00 25.72 -3.21
CA ARG A 18 1.27 26.18 -2.61
C ARG A 18 1.60 25.46 -1.32
N THR A 19 0.61 25.29 -0.45
CA THR A 19 0.81 24.62 0.85
C THR A 19 1.09 23.14 0.64
N LEU A 20 0.32 22.49 -0.24
CA LEU A 20 0.47 21.08 -0.56
C LEU A 20 1.83 20.78 -1.20
N SER A 21 2.24 21.56 -2.21
CA SER A 21 3.57 21.41 -2.83
C SER A 21 4.68 21.50 -1.79
N ARG A 22 4.65 22.52 -0.93
CA ARG A 22 5.68 22.70 0.11
C ARG A 22 5.70 21.53 1.10
N GLN A 23 4.55 21.05 1.57
CA GLN A 23 4.49 19.91 2.48
C GLN A 23 5.11 18.66 1.84
N LEU A 24 4.76 18.38 0.59
CA LEU A 24 5.29 17.24 -0.16
C LEU A 24 6.80 17.37 -0.39
N ASP A 25 7.28 18.56 -0.77
CA ASP A 25 8.71 18.86 -0.94
C ASP A 25 9.47 18.65 0.37
N ASP A 26 8.99 19.26 1.47
CA ASP A 26 9.63 19.17 2.79
C ASP A 26 9.75 17.71 3.25
N TRP A 27 8.74 16.87 3.00
CA TRP A 27 8.79 15.45 3.35
C TRP A 27 9.69 14.64 2.40
N LEU A 28 9.68 14.91 1.10
CA LEU A 28 10.56 14.25 0.11
C LEU A 28 12.03 14.59 0.33
N ASP A 29 12.34 15.81 0.78
CA ASP A 29 13.69 16.28 1.07
C ASP A 29 14.26 15.70 2.37
N GLN A 30 13.38 15.24 3.29
CA GLN A 30 13.80 14.56 4.51
C GLN A 30 14.18 13.10 4.30
N VAL A 31 13.82 12.50 3.15
CA VAL A 31 14.21 11.12 2.82
C VAL A 31 15.67 11.10 2.37
N PRO A 32 16.55 10.30 3.01
CA PRO A 32 17.95 10.17 2.58
C PRO A 32 18.09 9.65 1.14
N ASP A 33 19.12 10.12 0.44
CA ASP A 33 19.46 9.65 -0.93
C ASP A 33 19.99 8.20 -0.96
N ALA A 34 20.22 7.59 0.21
CA ALA A 34 20.49 6.17 0.36
C ALA A 34 19.97 5.68 1.72
N LEU A 35 19.46 4.45 1.75
CA LEU A 35 18.95 3.80 2.96
C LEU A 35 19.73 2.52 3.25
N ASP A 36 20.00 2.27 4.53
CA ASP A 36 20.69 1.04 4.97
C ASP A 36 19.89 -0.20 4.55
N GLN A 37 20.60 -1.26 4.14
CA GLN A 37 20.04 -2.51 3.62
C GLN A 37 19.24 -2.41 2.30
N VAL A 38 19.01 -1.21 1.77
CA VAL A 38 18.26 -0.98 0.52
C VAL A 38 19.16 -0.40 -0.57
N GLY A 39 20.00 0.58 -0.26
CA GLY A 39 20.91 1.23 -1.20
C GLY A 39 20.44 2.61 -1.64
N SER A 40 20.77 3.01 -2.87
CA SER A 40 20.47 4.33 -3.42
C SER A 40 18.97 4.57 -3.59
N ILE A 41 18.55 5.82 -3.46
CA ILE A 41 17.19 6.31 -3.64
C ILE A 41 17.17 7.35 -4.79
N PRO A 42 16.28 7.23 -5.81
CA PRO A 42 15.31 6.16 -6.00
C PRO A 42 15.97 4.79 -6.17
N VAL A 43 15.26 3.72 -5.79
CA VAL A 43 15.77 2.36 -5.90
C VAL A 43 15.84 2.01 -7.39
N PRO A 44 17.01 1.64 -7.95
CA PRO A 44 17.11 1.32 -9.37
C PRO A 44 16.14 0.19 -9.77
N GLY A 45 15.22 0.48 -10.69
CA GLY A 45 14.17 -0.48 -11.08
C GLY A 45 13.08 -0.71 -10.04
N GLY A 46 13.11 0.01 -8.91
CA GLY A 46 12.10 0.01 -7.85
C GLY A 46 10.82 0.68 -8.31
N ARG A 47 9.99 -0.06 -9.05
CA ARG A 47 8.81 0.45 -9.75
C ARG A 47 7.48 0.04 -9.12
N VAL A 48 7.53 -0.69 -8.00
CA VAL A 48 6.33 -1.09 -7.25
C VAL A 48 6.50 -0.62 -5.82
N ILE A 49 5.54 0.16 -5.30
CA ILE A 49 5.59 0.66 -3.93
C ILE A 49 4.34 0.30 -3.13
N ILE A 50 4.49 0.16 -1.82
CA ILE A 50 3.39 0.22 -0.85
C ILE A 50 3.48 1.57 -0.15
N ALA A 51 2.38 2.32 -0.15
CA ALA A 51 2.30 3.63 0.48
C ALA A 51 0.97 3.79 1.25
N PRO A 52 0.97 4.53 2.37
CA PRO A 52 -0.22 4.72 3.19
C PRO A 52 -1.23 5.67 2.53
N HIS A 53 -2.47 5.66 3.00
CA HIS A 53 -3.56 6.53 2.54
C HIS A 53 -4.38 7.17 3.68
N ALA A 54 -3.86 7.25 4.89
CA ALA A 54 -4.39 8.19 5.87
C ALA A 54 -4.18 9.66 5.43
N GLY A 55 -4.82 10.60 6.14
CA GLY A 55 -4.61 12.03 5.90
C GLY A 55 -3.14 12.44 6.08
N TYR A 56 -2.66 13.37 5.24
CA TYR A 56 -1.24 13.72 5.12
C TYR A 56 -0.61 14.29 6.40
N ALA A 57 -1.41 14.87 7.29
CA ALA A 57 -0.92 15.30 8.61
C ALA A 57 -0.37 14.13 9.46
N TYR A 58 -0.79 12.89 9.17
CA TYR A 58 -0.36 11.69 9.87
C TYR A 58 0.61 10.86 9.05
N SER A 59 0.24 10.48 7.83
CA SER A 59 0.98 9.50 7.02
C SER A 59 1.84 10.11 5.91
N GLY A 60 1.77 11.42 5.69
CA GLY A 60 2.55 12.12 4.66
C GLY A 60 4.05 11.84 4.77
N PRO A 61 4.69 12.07 5.94
CA PRO A 61 6.11 11.76 6.13
C PRO A 61 6.47 10.31 5.79
N CYS A 62 5.66 9.33 6.19
CA CYS A 62 5.87 7.93 5.87
C CYS A 62 5.76 7.67 4.36
N ALA A 63 4.71 8.19 3.70
CA ALA A 63 4.51 8.04 2.26
C ALA A 63 5.69 8.59 1.43
N ALA A 64 6.36 9.65 1.90
CA ALA A 64 7.52 10.22 1.23
C ALA A 64 8.62 9.19 0.97
N PHE A 65 8.86 8.24 1.90
CA PHE A 65 9.85 7.18 1.73
C PHE A 65 9.51 6.28 0.54
N ALA A 66 8.24 5.88 0.40
CA ALA A 66 7.79 5.08 -0.74
C ALA A 66 7.95 5.85 -2.06
N TYR A 67 7.51 7.10 -2.09
CA TYR A 67 7.56 7.92 -3.31
C TYR A 67 8.96 8.34 -3.73
N LYS A 68 9.86 8.62 -2.79
CA LYS A 68 11.26 8.93 -3.11
C LYS A 68 11.98 7.67 -3.63
N ALA A 69 11.62 6.49 -3.14
CA ALA A 69 12.17 5.21 -3.61
C ALA A 69 11.65 4.79 -5.00
N LEU A 70 10.51 5.32 -5.45
CA LEU A 70 9.88 4.97 -6.71
C LEU A 70 10.67 5.50 -7.91
N ASP A 71 11.18 4.60 -8.75
CA ASP A 71 11.83 4.92 -10.01
C ASP A 71 10.81 5.01 -11.16
N LEU A 72 10.54 6.24 -11.60
CA LEU A 72 9.66 6.53 -12.74
C LEU A 72 10.41 6.88 -14.02
N SER A 73 11.74 6.72 -14.06
CA SER A 73 12.57 7.17 -15.20
C SER A 73 12.19 6.54 -16.55
N LYS A 74 11.61 5.33 -16.52
CA LYS A 74 11.11 4.60 -17.71
C LYS A 74 9.58 4.55 -17.79
N ALA A 75 8.87 5.05 -16.79
CA ALA A 75 7.44 4.81 -16.66
C ALA A 75 6.67 5.50 -17.80
N LYS A 76 5.89 4.72 -18.55
CA LYS A 76 4.89 5.18 -19.51
C LYS A 76 3.47 5.03 -18.98
N ARG A 77 3.24 4.17 -17.97
CA ARG A 77 1.94 4.02 -17.30
C ARG A 77 2.15 3.77 -15.81
N ILE A 78 1.23 4.25 -14.98
CA ILE A 78 1.27 4.09 -13.53
C ILE A 78 -0.04 3.49 -13.04
N PHE A 79 0.00 2.26 -12.53
CA PHE A 79 -1.13 1.58 -11.92
C PHE A 79 -1.26 2.01 -10.46
N ILE A 80 -2.49 2.24 -10.00
CA ILE A 80 -2.76 2.53 -8.59
C ILE A 80 -3.83 1.56 -8.10
N LEU A 81 -3.47 0.66 -7.20
CA LEU A 81 -4.41 -0.28 -6.59
C LEU A 81 -4.75 0.22 -5.18
N GLY A 82 -6.01 0.57 -4.96
CA GLY A 82 -6.51 1.00 -3.66
C GLY A 82 -7.70 0.18 -3.18
N PRO A 83 -7.81 -0.10 -1.87
CA PRO A 83 -8.98 -0.79 -1.32
C PRO A 83 -10.26 0.06 -1.43
N SER A 84 -11.41 -0.59 -1.50
CA SER A 84 -12.72 0.05 -1.36
C SER A 84 -13.14 0.09 0.12
N HIS A 85 -13.43 1.28 0.64
CA HIS A 85 -13.95 1.50 2.00
C HIS A 85 -15.47 1.68 2.03
N HIS A 86 -16.04 2.27 0.98
CA HIS A 86 -17.45 2.70 0.95
C HIS A 86 -18.32 1.86 0.03
N TYR A 87 -17.74 1.28 -1.03
CA TYR A 87 -18.48 0.58 -2.06
C TYR A 87 -18.37 -0.95 -1.91
N PRO A 88 -19.48 -1.66 -1.62
CA PRO A 88 -19.47 -3.12 -1.54
C PRO A 88 -19.07 -3.74 -2.88
N LEU A 89 -17.89 -4.34 -2.90
CA LEU A 89 -17.28 -4.87 -4.10
C LEU A 89 -16.56 -6.17 -3.74
N SER A 90 -16.82 -7.26 -4.47
CA SER A 90 -16.16 -8.56 -4.28
C SER A 90 -15.18 -8.92 -5.40
N THR A 91 -14.87 -7.95 -6.26
CA THR A 91 -13.96 -8.04 -7.42
C THR A 91 -13.15 -6.74 -7.51
N LEU A 92 -12.61 -6.41 -8.67
CA LEU A 92 -11.92 -5.14 -8.94
C LEU A 92 -12.80 -4.25 -9.85
N ALA A 93 -12.70 -2.94 -9.67
CA ALA A 93 -13.43 -1.94 -10.44
C ALA A 93 -12.49 -0.91 -11.09
N LEU A 94 -12.85 -0.48 -12.30
CA LEU A 94 -12.14 0.52 -13.09
C LEU A 94 -12.99 1.79 -13.26
N PRO A 95 -12.38 2.98 -13.36
CA PRO A 95 -13.10 4.23 -13.47
C PRO A 95 -13.81 4.38 -14.82
N GLN A 96 -14.87 5.20 -14.85
CA GLN A 96 -15.55 5.64 -16.07
C GLN A 96 -15.20 7.08 -16.48
N VAL A 97 -14.27 7.70 -15.76
CA VAL A 97 -13.74 9.04 -16.05
C VAL A 97 -12.47 8.94 -16.90
N THR A 98 -11.97 10.07 -17.39
CA THR A 98 -10.79 10.13 -18.27
C THR A 98 -9.58 10.77 -17.60
N SER A 99 -9.76 11.44 -16.46
CA SER A 99 -8.68 12.14 -15.75
C SER A 99 -9.07 12.43 -14.30
N TYR A 100 -8.07 12.57 -13.44
CA TYR A 100 -8.23 12.87 -12.01
C TYR A 100 -7.62 14.23 -11.65
N GLU A 101 -8.39 15.09 -10.98
CA GLU A 101 -7.91 16.39 -10.49
C GLU A 101 -7.01 16.23 -9.26
N THR A 102 -6.06 17.16 -9.11
CA THR A 102 -5.38 17.40 -7.83
C THR A 102 -5.25 18.92 -7.63
N PRO A 103 -5.05 19.42 -6.40
CA PRO A 103 -4.83 20.84 -6.19
C PRO A 103 -3.51 21.39 -6.76
N LEU A 104 -2.63 20.54 -7.33
CA LEU A 104 -1.29 20.94 -7.75
C LEU A 104 -1.22 21.53 -9.17
N SER A 105 -2.28 21.41 -9.96
CA SER A 105 -2.38 21.95 -11.33
C SER A 105 -3.85 22.12 -11.71
N ASP A 106 -4.12 23.06 -12.63
CA ASP A 106 -5.44 23.17 -13.26
C ASP A 106 -5.68 22.06 -14.29
N GLU A 107 -4.61 21.45 -14.82
CA GLU A 107 -4.70 20.29 -15.70
C GLU A 107 -4.74 18.98 -14.87
N PRO A 108 -5.75 18.10 -15.07
CA PRO A 108 -5.86 16.86 -14.32
C PRO A 108 -4.90 15.78 -14.84
N LEU A 109 -4.54 14.83 -13.98
CA LEU A 109 -3.73 13.66 -14.33
C LEU A 109 -4.49 12.78 -15.35
N PRO A 110 -3.92 12.47 -16.51
CA PRO A 110 -4.59 11.67 -17.53
C PRO A 110 -4.75 10.21 -17.09
N LEU A 111 -5.85 9.56 -17.46
CA LEU A 111 -6.01 8.11 -17.35
C LEU A 111 -5.75 7.42 -18.69
N ASP A 112 -5.26 6.18 -18.65
CA ASP A 112 -5.08 5.37 -19.85
C ASP A 112 -6.43 4.73 -20.24
N THR A 113 -7.28 5.52 -20.89
CA THR A 113 -8.66 5.12 -21.20
C THR A 113 -8.73 3.93 -22.16
N ASP A 114 -7.73 3.77 -23.02
CA ASP A 114 -7.64 2.66 -23.97
C ASP A 114 -7.33 1.37 -23.24
N LEU A 115 -6.33 1.37 -22.36
CA LEU A 115 -6.01 0.21 -21.53
C LEU A 115 -7.13 -0.12 -20.53
N ILE A 116 -7.74 0.89 -19.91
CA ILE A 116 -8.90 0.67 -19.02
C ILE A 116 -10.03 -0.03 -19.79
N SER A 117 -10.31 0.40 -21.01
CA SER A 117 -11.31 -0.24 -21.87
C SER A 117 -10.92 -1.66 -22.24
N GLU A 118 -9.64 -1.91 -22.54
CA GLU A 118 -9.11 -3.25 -22.80
C GLU A 118 -9.29 -4.17 -21.58
N LEU A 119 -8.87 -3.72 -20.39
CA LEU A 119 -8.96 -4.50 -19.15
C LEU A 119 -10.40 -4.90 -18.81
N LEU A 120 -11.39 -4.01 -19.05
CA LEU A 120 -12.82 -4.33 -18.88
C LEU A 120 -13.27 -5.52 -19.75
N THR A 121 -12.61 -5.76 -20.88
CA THR A 121 -12.90 -6.91 -21.77
C THR A 121 -12.15 -8.19 -21.40
N LYS A 122 -11.21 -8.15 -20.44
CA LYS A 122 -10.45 -9.34 -20.00
C LYS A 122 -11.20 -10.12 -18.94
N ALA A 123 -11.01 -11.44 -18.97
CA ALA A 123 -11.49 -12.35 -17.93
C ALA A 123 -10.30 -12.84 -17.11
N ALA A 124 -10.37 -12.63 -15.80
CA ALA A 124 -9.51 -13.30 -14.84
C ALA A 124 -10.06 -14.71 -14.59
N THR A 125 -9.17 -15.70 -14.48
CA THR A 125 -9.55 -17.11 -14.28
C THR A 125 -9.07 -17.57 -12.92
N LYS A 126 -9.99 -18.01 -12.06
CA LYS A 126 -9.68 -18.59 -10.75
C LYS A 126 -9.11 -20.00 -10.91
N PRO A 127 -8.42 -20.55 -9.89
CA PRO A 127 -7.87 -21.90 -9.93
C PRO A 127 -8.90 -23.01 -10.23
N ASN A 128 -10.16 -22.81 -9.82
CA ASN A 128 -11.25 -23.74 -10.08
C ASN A 128 -11.87 -23.61 -11.50
N GLY A 129 -11.28 -22.80 -12.38
CA GLY A 129 -11.75 -22.57 -13.74
C GLY A 129 -12.88 -21.54 -13.88
N THR A 130 -13.44 -21.04 -12.78
CA THR A 130 -14.45 -19.97 -12.85
C THR A 130 -13.80 -18.65 -13.26
N THR A 131 -14.52 -17.86 -14.05
CA THR A 131 -14.02 -16.58 -14.54
C THR A 131 -14.76 -15.40 -13.91
N LEU A 132 -14.06 -14.28 -13.80
CA LEU A 132 -14.60 -13.00 -13.37
C LEU A 132 -13.91 -11.87 -14.13
N ARG A 133 -14.52 -10.70 -14.12
CA ARG A 133 -14.07 -9.54 -14.88
C ARG A 133 -13.95 -8.33 -13.96
N PHE A 134 -13.20 -7.33 -14.42
CA PHE A 134 -13.33 -6.01 -13.85
C PHE A 134 -14.78 -5.53 -13.98
N THR A 135 -15.21 -4.79 -12.98
CA THR A 135 -16.45 -4.01 -13.03
C THR A 135 -16.10 -2.54 -13.24
N THR A 136 -17.11 -1.68 -13.29
CA THR A 136 -16.92 -0.23 -13.39
C THR A 136 -17.33 0.43 -12.08
N MET A 137 -16.58 1.45 -11.66
CA MET A 137 -17.02 2.40 -10.64
C MET A 137 -17.54 3.68 -11.30
N SER A 138 -18.75 4.09 -10.91
CA SER A 138 -19.31 5.38 -11.34
C SER A 138 -18.49 6.54 -10.76
N ARG A 139 -18.55 7.71 -11.38
CA ARG A 139 -17.85 8.90 -10.87
C ARG A 139 -18.14 9.19 -9.39
N SER A 140 -19.39 9.07 -8.95
CA SER A 140 -19.74 9.34 -7.55
C SER A 140 -19.17 8.31 -6.59
N VAL A 141 -19.07 7.04 -7.01
CA VAL A 141 -18.40 5.99 -6.22
C VAL A 141 -16.90 6.25 -6.16
N ASP A 142 -16.31 6.67 -7.28
CA ASP A 142 -14.89 7.01 -7.38
C ASP A 142 -14.53 8.23 -6.51
N GLU A 143 -15.35 9.30 -6.55
CA GLU A 143 -15.18 10.51 -5.73
C GLU A 143 -15.46 10.28 -4.24
N ASP A 144 -16.21 9.24 -3.83
CA ASP A 144 -16.44 8.90 -2.42
C ASP A 144 -15.26 8.11 -1.82
N GLU A 145 -14.45 7.45 -2.65
CA GLU A 145 -13.28 6.69 -2.21
C GLU A 145 -12.04 7.57 -2.09
N HIS A 146 -11.27 7.40 -1.00
CA HIS A 146 -10.05 8.19 -0.76
C HIS A 146 -8.76 7.40 -1.02
N SER A 147 -8.79 6.06 -0.97
CA SER A 147 -7.57 5.24 -0.97
C SER A 147 -6.68 5.47 -2.21
N ILE A 148 -7.28 5.70 -3.37
CA ILE A 148 -6.57 6.04 -4.60
C ILE A 148 -6.22 7.53 -4.64
N GLU A 149 -7.12 8.41 -4.19
CA GLU A 149 -6.93 9.87 -4.21
C GLU A 149 -5.72 10.32 -3.39
N MET A 150 -5.49 9.69 -2.24
CA MET A 150 -4.37 10.00 -1.37
C MET A 150 -2.99 9.73 -2.01
N GLN A 151 -2.95 8.97 -3.12
CA GLN A 151 -1.73 8.72 -3.89
C GLN A 151 -1.47 9.79 -4.96
N LEU A 152 -2.49 10.59 -5.33
CA LEU A 152 -2.42 11.47 -6.50
C LEU A 152 -1.53 12.71 -6.28
N PRO A 153 -1.60 13.43 -5.14
CA PRO A 153 -0.72 14.58 -4.94
C PRO A 153 0.77 14.22 -4.94
N TYR A 154 1.16 13.12 -4.29
CA TYR A 154 2.53 12.64 -4.31
C TYR A 154 3.00 12.27 -5.72
N LEU A 155 2.20 11.49 -6.46
CA LEU A 155 2.51 11.14 -7.86
C LEU A 155 2.67 12.39 -8.73
N HIS A 156 1.70 13.31 -8.66
CA HIS A 156 1.73 14.54 -9.43
C HIS A 156 2.98 15.36 -9.07
N ARG A 157 3.30 15.50 -7.78
CA ARG A 157 4.47 16.26 -7.36
C ARG A 157 5.78 15.63 -7.85
N LEU A 158 5.90 14.30 -7.76
CA LEU A 158 7.07 13.58 -8.25
C LEU A 158 7.24 13.77 -9.77
N LEU A 159 6.14 13.69 -10.53
CA LEU A 159 6.15 13.92 -11.98
C LEU A 159 6.48 15.38 -12.34
N GLN A 160 6.01 16.37 -11.59
CA GLN A 160 6.40 17.78 -11.77
C GLN A 160 7.91 17.98 -11.61
N VAL A 161 8.52 17.30 -10.63
CA VAL A 161 9.96 17.40 -10.38
C VAL A 161 10.76 16.69 -11.47
N GLN A 162 10.34 15.50 -11.90
CA GLN A 162 11.06 14.71 -12.90
C GLN A 162 10.85 15.20 -14.34
N LEU A 163 9.69 15.79 -14.63
CA LEU A 163 9.27 16.25 -15.96
C LEU A 163 8.85 17.73 -15.93
N PRO A 164 9.74 18.67 -15.53
CA PRO A 164 9.38 20.06 -15.23
C PRO A 164 8.88 20.88 -16.43
N ASN A 165 9.16 20.43 -17.64
CA ASN A 165 8.74 21.10 -18.88
C ASN A 165 7.63 20.33 -19.62
N THR A 166 7.08 19.28 -19.02
CA THR A 166 6.04 18.44 -19.62
C THR A 166 4.68 18.87 -19.06
N PRO A 167 3.69 19.21 -19.91
CA PRO A 167 2.33 19.48 -19.47
C PRO A 167 1.72 18.27 -18.74
N THR A 168 0.84 18.48 -17.77
CA THR A 168 0.23 17.39 -16.99
C THR A 168 -0.50 16.39 -17.89
N ALA A 169 -1.15 16.87 -18.95
CA ALA A 169 -1.81 16.00 -19.94
C ALA A 169 -0.88 15.03 -20.70
N GLN A 170 0.44 15.24 -20.63
CA GLN A 170 1.47 14.39 -21.25
C GLN A 170 2.26 13.56 -20.24
N TYR A 171 1.90 13.62 -18.95
CA TYR A 171 2.46 12.70 -17.96
C TYR A 171 2.08 11.25 -18.28
N PRO A 172 2.85 10.26 -17.80
CA PRO A 172 2.47 8.85 -17.86
C PRO A 172 1.04 8.67 -17.35
N PRO A 173 0.09 8.19 -18.19
CA PRO A 173 -1.29 8.06 -17.76
C PRO A 173 -1.45 7.03 -16.64
N LEU A 174 -2.43 7.29 -15.79
CA LEU A 174 -2.75 6.45 -14.65
C LEU A 174 -3.73 5.34 -15.05
N VAL A 175 -3.63 4.20 -14.35
CA VAL A 175 -4.60 3.10 -14.38
C VAL A 175 -5.10 2.85 -12.94
N PRO A 176 -6.13 3.59 -12.50
CA PRO A 176 -6.73 3.39 -11.19
C PRO A 176 -7.51 2.09 -11.13
N ILE A 177 -7.29 1.30 -10.08
CA ILE A 177 -7.96 0.01 -9.84
C ILE A 177 -8.44 0.00 -8.39
N MET A 178 -9.76 0.07 -8.22
CA MET A 178 -10.39 -0.12 -6.91
C MET A 178 -10.51 -1.62 -6.63
N VAL A 179 -9.96 -2.08 -5.52
CA VAL A 179 -9.93 -3.48 -5.09
C VAL A 179 -10.94 -3.69 -3.97
N GLY A 180 -11.93 -4.55 -4.20
CA GLY A 180 -12.97 -4.84 -3.22
C GLY A 180 -12.52 -5.81 -2.11
N SER A 181 -13.45 -6.07 -1.18
CA SER A 181 -13.34 -7.16 -0.22
C SER A 181 -13.54 -8.50 -0.92
N THR A 182 -12.44 -9.06 -1.43
CA THR A 182 -12.47 -10.25 -2.29
C THR A 182 -11.88 -11.49 -1.60
N SER A 183 -11.47 -12.50 -2.37
CA SER A 183 -10.88 -13.75 -1.86
C SER A 183 -9.49 -14.01 -2.46
N ALA A 184 -8.68 -14.83 -1.79
CA ALA A 184 -7.37 -15.28 -2.27
C ALA A 184 -7.40 -15.82 -3.71
N ALA A 185 -8.42 -16.62 -4.05
CA ALA A 185 -8.59 -17.13 -5.42
C ALA A 185 -8.88 -16.02 -6.46
N THR A 186 -9.52 -14.92 -6.03
CA THR A 186 -9.74 -13.75 -6.88
C THR A 186 -8.47 -12.91 -6.99
N GLU A 187 -7.75 -12.70 -5.89
CA GLU A 187 -6.45 -12.02 -5.87
C GLU A 187 -5.47 -12.70 -6.82
N GLN A 188 -5.37 -14.03 -6.76
CA GLN A 188 -4.54 -14.81 -7.67
C GLN A 188 -4.95 -14.68 -9.13
N ALA A 189 -6.26 -14.68 -9.41
CA ALA A 189 -6.78 -14.56 -10.77
C ALA A 189 -6.44 -13.19 -11.39
N PHE A 190 -6.62 -12.11 -10.63
CA PHE A 190 -6.27 -10.76 -11.10
C PHE A 190 -4.76 -10.51 -11.08
N GLY A 191 -4.02 -11.07 -10.12
CA GLY A 191 -2.57 -11.02 -10.09
C GLY A 191 -1.97 -11.65 -11.35
N THR A 192 -2.47 -12.83 -11.75
CA THR A 192 -2.08 -13.49 -13.01
C THR A 192 -2.46 -12.64 -14.23
N LEU A 193 -3.64 -12.02 -14.24
CA LEU A 193 -4.07 -11.15 -15.33
C LEU A 193 -3.17 -9.89 -15.45
N LEU A 194 -2.74 -9.33 -14.31
CA LEU A 194 -1.92 -8.13 -14.24
C LEU A 194 -0.42 -8.42 -14.42
N ALA A 195 0.01 -9.67 -14.26
CA ALA A 195 1.41 -10.08 -14.35
C ALA A 195 2.15 -9.62 -15.62
N PRO A 196 1.56 -9.64 -16.84
CA PRO A 196 2.25 -9.11 -18.02
C PRO A 196 2.51 -7.60 -17.97
N TYR A 197 1.60 -6.82 -17.36
CA TYR A 197 1.80 -5.39 -17.14
C TYR A 197 2.82 -5.16 -16.04
N LEU A 198 2.79 -5.99 -15.00
CA LEU A 198 3.79 -5.98 -13.96
C LEU A 198 5.16 -6.37 -14.49
N ALA A 199 5.32 -7.25 -15.48
CA ALA A 199 6.62 -7.64 -16.04
C ALA A 199 7.25 -6.58 -16.97
N ASP A 200 6.43 -5.72 -17.57
CA ASP A 200 6.87 -4.66 -18.48
C ASP A 200 7.50 -3.50 -17.71
N GLU A 201 8.81 -3.27 -17.89
CA GLU A 201 9.62 -2.25 -17.21
C GLU A 201 9.13 -0.81 -17.41
N GLU A 202 8.27 -0.57 -18.40
CA GLU A 202 7.67 0.74 -18.65
C GLU A 202 6.44 1.01 -17.77
N ASN A 203 6.10 0.09 -16.85
CA ASN A 203 5.00 0.26 -15.91
C ASN A 203 5.48 0.40 -14.46
N ALA A 204 4.84 1.28 -13.72
CA ALA A 204 4.97 1.40 -12.27
C ALA A 204 3.65 1.08 -11.55
N PHE A 205 3.71 0.67 -10.29
CA PHE A 205 2.57 0.26 -9.47
C PHE A 205 2.63 0.91 -8.09
N VAL A 206 1.54 1.54 -7.68
CA VAL A 206 1.34 2.10 -6.35
C VAL A 206 0.25 1.31 -5.64
N ILE A 207 0.62 0.65 -4.53
CA ILE A 207 -0.27 -0.18 -3.73
C ILE A 207 -0.62 0.58 -2.47
N SER A 208 -1.85 1.05 -2.43
CA SER A 208 -2.33 1.92 -1.38
C SER A 208 -2.78 1.09 -0.17
N SER A 209 -2.06 1.21 0.96
CA SER A 209 -2.37 0.49 2.20
C SER A 209 -1.84 1.20 3.43
N ASP A 210 -2.75 1.52 4.37
CA ASP A 210 -2.40 1.60 5.79
C ASP A 210 -2.27 0.17 6.36
N PHE A 211 -1.69 0.05 7.56
CA PHE A 211 -1.51 -1.20 8.29
C PHE A 211 -2.54 -1.30 9.42
N CYS A 212 -2.19 -1.76 10.62
CA CYS A 212 -3.18 -1.99 11.68
C CYS A 212 -4.04 -0.75 11.98
N HIS A 213 -5.35 -0.92 11.90
CA HIS A 213 -6.34 -0.05 12.52
C HIS A 213 -6.75 -0.67 13.87
N TRP A 214 -6.09 -0.23 14.94
CA TRP A 214 -6.29 -0.75 16.29
C TRP A 214 -7.23 0.13 17.12
N GLY A 215 -8.15 -0.50 17.85
CA GLY A 215 -9.02 0.13 18.83
C GLY A 215 -10.48 -0.31 18.71
N LEU A 216 -11.25 -0.02 19.76
CA LEU A 216 -12.68 -0.38 19.84
C LEU A 216 -13.49 0.17 18.67
N ARG A 217 -13.14 1.37 18.16
CA ARG A 217 -13.83 1.99 17.00
C ARG A 217 -13.68 1.19 15.70
N PHE A 218 -12.61 0.41 15.57
CA PHE A 218 -12.35 -0.45 14.42
C PHE A 218 -12.81 -1.89 14.67
N ARG A 219 -13.36 -2.18 15.86
CA ARG A 219 -13.71 -3.54 16.32
C ARG A 219 -12.51 -4.50 16.27
N TYR A 220 -11.31 -3.97 16.46
CA TYR A 220 -10.08 -4.73 16.43
C TYR A 220 -9.17 -4.30 17.58
N THR A 221 -9.07 -5.13 18.61
CA THR A 221 -8.27 -4.88 19.82
C THR A 221 -7.33 -6.04 20.11
N TYR A 222 -6.77 -6.64 19.06
CA TYR A 222 -5.86 -7.78 19.18
C TYR A 222 -4.62 -7.38 19.97
N TYR A 223 -4.21 -8.24 20.90
CA TYR A 223 -3.11 -8.00 21.82
C TYR A 223 -2.30 -9.29 21.98
N VAL A 224 -0.98 -9.13 21.95
CA VAL A 224 0.04 -10.18 21.95
C VAL A 224 0.82 -10.08 23.27
N PRO A 225 0.47 -10.89 24.29
CA PRO A 225 1.09 -10.81 25.62
C PRO A 225 2.60 -11.06 25.66
N GLN A 226 3.12 -11.76 24.67
CA GLN A 226 4.52 -12.14 24.50
C GLN A 226 5.28 -11.20 23.55
N ALA A 227 4.66 -10.09 23.11
CA ALA A 227 5.37 -9.11 22.29
C ALA A 227 6.62 -8.58 23.02
N PRO A 228 7.68 -8.20 22.27
CA PRO A 228 8.88 -7.62 22.87
C PRO A 228 8.55 -6.41 23.75
N SER A 229 9.17 -6.36 24.95
CA SER A 229 9.01 -5.28 25.94
C SER A 229 10.36 -4.99 26.61
N PRO A 230 10.99 -3.82 26.38
CA PRO A 230 10.47 -2.74 25.56
C PRO A 230 10.42 -3.11 24.08
N GLY A 231 9.39 -2.63 23.38
CA GLY A 231 9.25 -2.72 21.94
C GLY A 231 10.11 -1.70 21.20
N PRO A 232 10.03 -1.66 19.85
CA PRO A 232 10.78 -0.70 19.05
C PRO A 232 10.34 0.74 19.32
N SER A 233 11.30 1.66 19.35
CA SER A 233 11.02 3.10 19.36
C SER A 233 10.69 3.56 17.93
N LEU A 234 9.47 4.04 17.71
CA LEU A 234 9.06 4.57 16.42
C LEU A 234 9.58 6.01 16.21
N PRO A 235 9.83 6.42 14.96
CA PRO A 235 9.65 5.66 13.72
C PRO A 235 10.81 4.70 13.41
N LEU A 236 10.53 3.55 12.78
CA LEU A 236 11.56 2.60 12.34
C LEU A 236 12.00 2.89 10.90
N SER A 237 13.30 2.75 10.65
CA SER A 237 13.93 2.87 9.33
C SER A 237 14.28 1.48 8.77
N SER A 238 14.65 1.42 7.49
CA SER A 238 14.96 0.17 6.78
C SER A 238 15.95 -0.78 7.49
N SER A 239 16.89 -0.24 8.29
CA SER A 239 17.84 -1.01 9.10
C SER A 239 17.19 -1.94 10.13
N ASP A 240 16.01 -1.57 10.63
CA ASP A 240 15.30 -2.22 11.72
C ASP A 240 14.00 -2.87 11.23
N LEU A 241 13.79 -2.91 9.91
CA LEU A 241 12.60 -3.45 9.27
C LEU A 241 12.91 -4.76 8.57
N PRO A 242 11.92 -5.66 8.42
CA PRO A 242 12.09 -6.89 7.66
C PRO A 242 12.55 -6.59 6.23
N GLN A 243 13.64 -7.23 5.82
CA GLN A 243 14.16 -7.15 4.45
C GLN A 243 14.11 -8.52 3.79
N PRO A 244 13.98 -8.56 2.44
CA PRO A 244 14.04 -9.80 1.68
C PRO A 244 15.30 -10.64 1.97
N GLY A 245 15.12 -11.95 2.09
CA GLY A 245 16.21 -12.90 2.28
C GLY A 245 16.45 -13.35 3.72
N ALA A 246 15.53 -13.05 4.64
CA ALA A 246 15.42 -13.77 5.91
C ALA A 246 15.18 -15.27 5.66
N ASP A 247 15.63 -16.12 6.59
CA ASP A 247 15.31 -17.54 6.57
C ASP A 247 13.79 -17.74 6.69
N LEU A 248 13.22 -18.66 5.91
CA LEU A 248 11.77 -18.90 5.93
C LEU A 248 11.31 -19.52 7.24
N ASP A 249 12.18 -20.32 7.89
CA ASP A 249 11.89 -20.90 9.20
C ASP A 249 11.87 -19.80 10.27
N ASP A 250 12.84 -18.87 10.24
CA ASP A 250 12.87 -17.70 11.14
C ASP A 250 11.63 -16.80 10.94
N ALA A 251 11.21 -16.60 9.68
CA ALA A 251 10.02 -15.83 9.34
C ALA A 251 8.74 -16.51 9.88
N ALA A 252 8.63 -17.83 9.72
CA ALA A 252 7.50 -18.62 10.23
C ALA A 252 7.44 -18.59 11.75
N GLU A 253 8.58 -18.77 12.45
CA GLU A 253 8.65 -18.66 13.91
C GLU A 253 8.22 -17.27 14.41
N HIS A 254 8.66 -16.21 13.72
CA HIS A 254 8.27 -14.84 14.07
C HIS A 254 6.76 -14.62 13.89
N ILE A 255 6.17 -15.09 12.79
CA ILE A 255 4.72 -15.01 12.54
C ILE A 255 3.95 -15.83 13.57
N ASP A 256 4.37 -17.06 13.85
CA ASP A 256 3.75 -17.93 14.84
C ASP A 256 3.75 -17.30 16.23
N SER A 257 4.84 -16.60 16.58
CA SER A 257 4.98 -15.93 17.87
C SER A 257 3.89 -14.89 18.13
N VAL A 258 3.35 -14.23 17.10
CA VAL A 258 2.30 -13.21 17.27
C VAL A 258 0.88 -13.76 17.13
N CYS A 259 0.71 -14.96 16.60
CA CYS A 259 -0.60 -15.57 16.32
C CYS A 259 -1.33 -16.11 17.57
N THR A 260 -0.67 -16.15 18.74
CA THR A 260 -1.26 -16.63 19.99
C THR A 260 -1.87 -15.51 20.85
N GLY A 261 -2.04 -14.31 20.28
CA GLY A 261 -2.71 -13.17 20.90
C GLY A 261 -4.23 -13.35 21.05
N HIS A 262 -4.87 -12.35 21.66
CA HIS A 262 -6.32 -12.33 21.90
C HIS A 262 -6.88 -10.90 21.83
N HIS A 263 -8.19 -10.76 21.65
CA HIS A 263 -8.85 -9.45 21.64
C HIS A 263 -9.17 -8.96 23.06
N LEU A 264 -8.71 -7.75 23.36
CA LEU A 264 -9.03 -7.05 24.60
C LEU A 264 -10.48 -6.55 24.60
N GLN A 265 -11.12 -6.62 25.76
CA GLN A 265 -12.41 -6.04 26.06
C GLN A 265 -12.24 -4.68 26.74
N ARG A 266 -13.25 -3.80 26.63
CA ARG A 266 -13.21 -2.43 27.20
C ARG A 266 -12.82 -2.36 28.68
N ARG A 267 -13.14 -3.40 29.46
CA ARG A 267 -12.86 -3.47 30.90
C ARG A 267 -11.46 -3.99 31.23
N ASP A 268 -10.75 -4.52 30.24
CA ASP A 268 -9.45 -5.12 30.46
C ASP A 268 -8.42 -4.03 30.80
N ARG A 269 -7.36 -4.48 31.46
CA ARG A 269 -6.22 -3.65 31.89
C ARG A 269 -4.96 -4.40 31.50
N ILE A 270 -4.03 -3.69 30.88
CA ILE A 270 -2.73 -4.25 30.53
C ILE A 270 -1.94 -4.43 31.83
N PRO A 271 -1.40 -5.64 32.11
CA PRO A 271 -0.53 -5.84 33.26
C PRO A 271 0.69 -4.93 33.15
N GLY A 272 1.09 -4.25 34.23
CA GLY A 272 2.27 -3.38 34.21
C GLY A 272 3.61 -4.11 33.97
N SER A 273 3.61 -5.44 33.96
CA SER A 273 4.76 -6.29 33.61
C SER A 273 4.70 -6.85 32.19
N GLY A 274 3.62 -6.60 31.44
CA GLY A 274 3.45 -7.03 30.05
C GLY A 274 3.77 -5.89 29.06
N PRO A 275 3.87 -6.21 27.76
CA PRO A 275 4.07 -5.21 26.73
C PRO A 275 2.89 -4.22 26.71
N ALA A 276 3.16 -2.96 26.44
CA ALA A 276 2.12 -1.99 26.20
C ALA A 276 1.39 -2.32 24.87
N ILE A 277 0.13 -1.85 24.71
CA ILE A 277 -0.68 -2.14 23.52
C ILE A 277 0.06 -1.75 22.24
N HIS A 278 0.67 -0.57 22.23
CA HIS A 278 1.42 -0.07 21.09
C HIS A 278 2.66 -0.93 20.75
N GLU A 279 3.29 -1.61 21.72
CA GLU A 279 4.37 -2.57 21.47
C GLU A 279 3.82 -3.86 20.85
N SER A 280 2.67 -4.33 21.33
CA SER A 280 1.94 -5.44 20.71
C SER A 280 1.54 -5.13 19.27
N ILE A 281 1.10 -3.90 18.97
CA ILE A 281 0.76 -3.48 17.61
C ILE A 281 1.98 -3.59 16.69
N SER A 282 3.11 -3.05 17.14
CA SER A 282 4.37 -3.16 16.39
C SER A 282 4.75 -4.61 16.12
N ALA A 283 4.55 -5.53 17.08
CA ALA A 283 4.90 -6.94 16.91
C ALA A 283 4.14 -7.60 15.75
N PHE A 284 2.80 -7.51 15.70
CA PHE A 284 2.05 -8.18 14.64
C PHE A 284 2.07 -7.41 13.30
N ASP A 285 2.30 -6.10 13.31
CA ASP A 285 2.59 -5.35 12.08
C ASP A 285 3.92 -5.78 11.47
N LEU A 286 4.99 -5.90 12.27
CA LEU A 286 6.30 -6.40 11.83
C LEU A 286 6.24 -7.86 11.36
N ALA A 287 5.42 -8.69 11.99
CA ALA A 287 5.16 -10.05 11.50
C ALA A 287 4.46 -10.03 10.13
N THR A 288 3.51 -9.12 9.92
CA THR A 288 2.85 -8.94 8.62
C THR A 288 3.84 -8.46 7.55
N MET A 289 4.72 -7.52 7.87
CA MET A 289 5.80 -7.08 6.97
C MET A 289 6.78 -8.20 6.66
N THR A 290 7.16 -8.99 7.67
CA THR A 290 8.00 -10.19 7.52
C THR A 290 7.35 -11.13 6.51
N ALA A 291 6.06 -11.44 6.66
CA ALA A 291 5.32 -12.29 5.72
C ALA A 291 5.34 -11.75 4.29
N ILE A 292 5.13 -10.44 4.10
CA ILE A 292 5.22 -9.78 2.77
C ILE A 292 6.64 -9.89 2.19
N SER A 293 7.68 -9.69 3.01
CA SER A 293 9.08 -9.70 2.56
C SER A 293 9.56 -11.09 2.09
N THR A 294 8.85 -12.16 2.46
CA THR A 294 9.12 -13.52 1.94
C THR A 294 8.80 -13.67 0.45
N GLY A 295 7.92 -12.82 -0.08
CA GLY A 295 7.38 -12.95 -1.43
C GLY A 295 6.35 -14.07 -1.61
N SER A 296 5.97 -14.78 -0.54
CA SER A 296 4.95 -15.83 -0.56
C SER A 296 3.57 -15.24 -0.28
N THR A 297 2.68 -15.27 -1.27
CA THR A 297 1.28 -14.84 -1.09
C THR A 297 0.58 -15.70 -0.03
N GLU A 298 0.87 -17.00 0.01
CA GLU A 298 0.33 -17.93 1.00
C GLU A 298 0.73 -17.54 2.43
N THR A 299 2.01 -17.26 2.66
CA THR A 299 2.53 -16.86 3.99
C THR A 299 1.90 -15.55 4.46
N PHE A 300 1.76 -14.58 3.56
CA PHE A 300 1.08 -13.32 3.87
C PHE A 300 -0.39 -13.52 4.25
N LEU A 301 -1.12 -14.32 3.49
CA LEU A 301 -2.54 -14.58 3.76
C LEU A 301 -2.74 -15.36 5.07
N ASP A 302 -1.89 -16.34 5.37
CA ASP A 302 -1.91 -17.07 6.65
C ASP A 302 -1.69 -16.12 7.84
N ALA A 303 -0.70 -15.23 7.77
CA ALA A 303 -0.42 -14.25 8.81
C ALA A 303 -1.62 -13.32 9.06
N ILE A 304 -2.26 -12.83 7.99
CA ILE A 304 -3.47 -11.99 8.09
C ILE A 304 -4.64 -12.77 8.67
N GLU A 305 -4.86 -14.02 8.25
CA GLU A 305 -5.98 -14.85 8.73
C GLU A 305 -5.85 -15.15 10.23
N ARG A 306 -4.64 -15.51 10.69
CA ARG A 306 -4.40 -15.94 12.07
C ARG A 306 -4.35 -14.80 13.07
N THR A 307 -3.89 -13.62 12.67
CA THR A 307 -3.86 -12.42 13.54
C THR A 307 -5.13 -11.57 13.40
N GLY A 308 -5.85 -11.70 12.29
CA GLY A 308 -6.94 -10.81 11.91
C GLY A 308 -6.49 -9.36 11.66
N ASN A 309 -5.20 -9.09 11.45
CA ASN A 309 -4.67 -7.74 11.33
C ASN A 309 -5.43 -6.92 10.29
N THR A 310 -5.82 -5.71 10.67
CA THR A 310 -6.73 -4.82 9.92
C THR A 310 -6.00 -4.00 8.85
N VAL A 311 -5.07 -4.62 8.13
CA VAL A 311 -4.39 -4.01 6.97
C VAL A 311 -5.41 -3.72 5.88
N CYS A 312 -5.77 -2.45 5.69
CA CYS A 312 -6.87 -2.05 4.80
C CYS A 312 -6.60 -2.41 3.34
N GLY A 313 -5.34 -2.34 2.89
CA GLY A 313 -4.90 -2.70 1.55
C GLY A 313 -4.47 -4.16 1.40
N ARG A 314 -4.86 -5.07 2.31
CA ARG A 314 -4.45 -6.49 2.22
C ARG A 314 -4.84 -7.16 0.90
N HIS A 315 -5.97 -6.76 0.30
CA HIS A 315 -6.38 -7.26 -1.02
C HIS A 315 -5.53 -6.69 -2.17
N PRO A 316 -5.31 -5.37 -2.30
CA PRO A 316 -4.30 -4.82 -3.21
C PRO A 316 -2.92 -5.47 -3.10
N ILE A 317 -2.42 -5.67 -1.87
CA ILE A 317 -1.14 -6.34 -1.60
C ILE A 317 -1.20 -7.79 -2.11
N GLY A 318 -2.24 -8.55 -1.76
CA GLY A 318 -2.40 -9.94 -2.23
C GLY A 318 -2.47 -10.07 -3.76
N VAL A 319 -3.15 -9.15 -4.46
CA VAL A 319 -3.18 -9.12 -5.93
C VAL A 319 -1.77 -8.95 -6.51
N ILE A 320 -0.97 -8.03 -5.98
CA ILE A 320 0.38 -7.79 -6.49
C ILE A 320 1.38 -8.84 -6.09
N MET A 321 1.30 -9.40 -4.89
CA MET A 321 2.12 -10.55 -4.51
C MET A 321 1.84 -11.74 -5.44
N ALA A 322 0.57 -12.02 -5.75
CA ALA A 322 0.23 -13.06 -6.71
C ALA A 322 0.70 -12.74 -8.15
N ALA A 323 0.72 -11.47 -8.53
CA ALA A 323 1.28 -11.03 -9.80
C ALA A 323 2.80 -11.27 -9.85
N PHE A 324 3.54 -10.91 -8.79
CA PHE A 324 4.98 -11.21 -8.68
C PHE A 324 5.23 -12.71 -8.78
N GLU A 325 4.51 -13.54 -8.03
CA GLU A 325 4.63 -15.00 -8.11
C GLU A 325 4.37 -15.52 -9.53
N SER A 326 3.42 -14.93 -10.26
CA SER A 326 3.16 -15.31 -11.66
C SER A 326 4.31 -14.92 -12.60
N VAL A 327 4.99 -13.80 -12.35
CA VAL A 327 6.16 -13.38 -13.14
C VAL A 327 7.38 -14.25 -12.79
N THR A 328 7.64 -14.48 -11.50
CA THR A 328 8.85 -15.16 -11.01
C THR A 328 8.80 -16.68 -11.13
N LYS A 329 7.61 -17.31 -11.19
CA LYS A 329 7.47 -18.76 -11.51
C LYS A 329 8.18 -19.17 -12.81
N SER A 330 8.42 -18.23 -13.72
CA SER A 330 9.14 -18.44 -14.98
C SER A 330 10.66 -18.28 -14.86
N SER A 331 11.19 -17.90 -13.70
CA SER A 331 12.60 -17.55 -13.47
C SER A 331 13.09 -18.10 -12.13
N SER A 332 13.53 -19.37 -12.11
CA SER A 332 14.02 -20.04 -10.90
C SER A 332 15.21 -19.30 -10.27
N GLY A 333 15.07 -18.87 -9.01
CA GLY A 333 16.18 -18.39 -8.17
C GLY A 333 16.42 -16.87 -8.16
N SER A 334 15.57 -16.06 -8.79
CA SER A 334 15.68 -14.60 -8.73
C SER A 334 15.06 -14.02 -7.45
N LYS A 335 15.75 -13.09 -6.77
CA LYS A 335 15.20 -12.28 -5.64
C LYS A 335 14.30 -11.13 -6.13
N ASN A 336 13.95 -11.10 -7.41
CA ASN A 336 13.12 -10.06 -8.00
C ASN A 336 11.68 -10.17 -7.49
N GLY A 337 11.02 -9.03 -7.30
CA GLY A 337 9.63 -8.93 -6.82
C GLY A 337 9.45 -9.04 -5.31
N LEU A 338 10.52 -8.87 -4.53
CA LEU A 338 10.46 -8.86 -3.06
C LEU A 338 10.41 -7.43 -2.52
N PHE A 339 9.54 -7.18 -1.55
CA PHE A 339 9.38 -5.87 -0.95
C PHE A 339 10.46 -5.59 0.10
N HIS A 340 11.18 -4.49 -0.09
CA HIS A 340 12.05 -3.85 0.88
C HIS A 340 11.25 -2.81 1.68
N PHE A 341 11.15 -2.99 2.99
CA PHE A 341 10.47 -2.03 3.86
C PHE A 341 11.41 -0.86 4.20
N LEU A 342 10.89 0.36 4.05
CA LEU A 342 11.67 1.59 4.12
C LEU A 342 11.39 2.37 5.40
N ARG A 343 10.13 2.33 5.84
CA ARG A 343 9.64 3.13 6.96
C ARG A 343 8.44 2.46 7.62
N TYR A 344 8.39 2.49 8.94
CA TYR A 344 7.20 2.15 9.72
C TYR A 344 6.94 3.21 10.79
N GLU A 345 5.70 3.69 10.83
CA GLU A 345 5.23 4.72 11.76
C GLU A 345 3.84 4.37 12.27
N ARG A 346 3.37 5.13 13.26
CA ARG A 346 2.01 5.04 13.78
C ARG A 346 1.51 6.41 14.19
N SER A 347 0.20 6.63 14.05
CA SER A 347 -0.45 7.90 14.41
C SER A 347 -0.33 8.28 15.90
N SER A 348 -0.33 7.29 16.80
CA SER A 348 -0.18 7.51 18.25
C SER A 348 0.16 6.21 18.97
N ASP A 349 0.71 6.31 20.18
CA ASP A 349 0.92 5.17 21.08
C ASP A 349 -0.35 4.88 21.88
N ALA A 350 -1.03 3.78 21.54
CA ALA A 350 -2.13 3.27 22.33
C ALA A 350 -1.59 2.58 23.60
N VAL A 351 -1.99 3.06 24.77
CA VAL A 351 -1.57 2.51 26.07
C VAL A 351 -2.75 1.98 26.88
N ASP A 352 -3.97 2.43 26.55
CA ASP A 352 -5.23 1.99 27.13
C ASP A 352 -6.18 1.43 26.07
N VAL A 353 -7.10 0.54 26.47
CA VAL A 353 -8.09 -0.07 25.55
C VAL A 353 -9.07 0.96 24.96
N ALA A 354 -9.19 2.13 25.58
CA ALA A 354 -9.99 3.23 25.06
C ALA A 354 -9.30 3.99 23.91
N ASP A 355 -7.98 3.83 23.76
CA ASP A 355 -7.21 4.47 22.71
C ASP A 355 -7.48 3.82 21.35
N SER A 356 -7.00 4.47 20.31
CA SER A 356 -6.96 3.89 18.97
C SER A 356 -5.77 4.45 18.20
N SER A 357 -5.26 3.66 17.27
CA SER A 357 -4.15 4.04 16.42
C SER A 357 -4.27 3.40 15.05
N VAL A 358 -3.64 4.03 14.07
CA VAL A 358 -3.43 3.51 12.72
C VAL A 358 -1.93 3.47 12.43
N SER A 359 -1.44 2.36 11.91
CA SER A 359 -0.06 2.15 11.51
C SER A 359 0.17 2.47 10.02
N TYR A 360 1.37 2.95 9.68
CA TYR A 360 1.75 3.37 8.33
C TYR A 360 3.04 2.68 7.92
N VAL A 361 3.11 2.25 6.66
CA VAL A 361 4.31 1.62 6.11
C VAL A 361 4.65 2.18 4.74
N ALA A 362 5.95 2.24 4.45
CA ALA A 362 6.47 2.45 3.12
C ALA A 362 7.33 1.26 2.70
N ALA A 363 7.11 0.74 1.49
CA ALA A 363 7.93 -0.32 0.91
C ALA A 363 8.13 -0.12 -0.59
N VAL A 364 9.18 -0.74 -1.14
CA VAL A 364 9.49 -0.74 -2.58
C VAL A 364 9.93 -2.13 -3.02
N ALA A 365 9.59 -2.51 -4.25
CA ALA A 365 10.07 -3.72 -4.89
C ALA A 365 10.56 -3.42 -6.31
N ALA A 366 11.63 -4.11 -6.70
CA ALA A 366 12.18 -4.11 -8.05
C ALA A 366 11.93 -5.47 -8.72
N LEU A 367 11.83 -5.49 -10.05
CA LEU A 367 11.58 -6.70 -10.86
C LEU A 367 12.72 -7.05 -11.79
#